data_AF-A0A397SMM1-F1
#
_entry.id   AF-A0A397SMM1-F1
#
_cell.length_a   1.000
_cell.length_b   1.000
_cell.length_c   1.000
_cell.angle_alpha   90.00
_cell.angle_beta   90.00
_cell.angle_gamma   90.00
#
_symmetry.space_group_name_H-M   'P 1'
#
loop_
_entity.id
_entity.type
_entity.pdbx_description
1 polymer ?
#
loop_
_entity_poly.entity_id
_entity_poly.type
_entity_poly.pdbx_seq_one_letter_code
_entity_poly.pdbx_strand_id
1 'polypeptide(L)'
;MKCFGITQDPKTLNYALVLEFMKSDLRTYLNQNFNSITWEQKLIIICHICYGLHIIHENKLIHKDLHPGNILNDNIRTLISDFGFSIPANEILSNSNEKNIYGVMPYIAPEILREKSHTQASDVYSLGIIINEIITMTTPFNNEPHDYVLALDICHGKRPKIREETPKFLKELIQKCWDAIPENRPASKEIYDILTFNIKKVKNLEELSYNFNESTNVTTKSSLTMETHPQAIYTSRILNLPAHLPEPINCPNQEEFISSRIIVQKKEQLNIPRSECLECAITDFNKLT
;
A
#
# COMPACT_ATOMS: atom_id res chain seq x y z
N MET A 1 8.05 8.97 17.10
CA MET A 1 7.91 10.44 17.01
C MET A 1 7.65 10.98 18.40
N LYS A 2 8.42 11.97 18.86
CA LYS A 2 8.14 12.57 20.18
C LYS A 2 6.93 13.50 20.08
N CYS A 3 6.00 13.37 21.02
CA CYS A 3 4.92 14.34 21.25
C CYS A 3 5.33 15.21 22.43
N PHE A 4 5.42 16.52 22.21
CA PHE A 4 5.77 17.49 23.26
C PHE A 4 4.55 17.98 24.04
N GLY A 5 3.34 17.77 23.49
CA GLY A 5 2.08 18.08 24.16
C GLY A 5 1.03 18.65 23.22
N ILE A 6 0.02 19.27 23.81
CA ILE A 6 -1.08 19.95 23.12
C ILE A 6 -0.96 21.45 23.41
N THR A 7 -1.22 22.27 22.41
CA THR A 7 -1.34 23.73 22.53
C THR A 7 -2.66 24.20 21.94
N GLN A 8 -2.99 25.48 22.11
CA GLN A 8 -4.17 26.11 21.53
C GLN A 8 -3.75 27.40 20.83
N ASP A 9 -4.19 27.59 19.59
CA ASP A 9 -3.99 28.85 18.88
C ASP A 9 -4.84 29.95 19.55
N PRO A 10 -4.24 31.04 20.06
CA PRO A 10 -4.97 32.09 20.76
C PRO A 10 -5.96 32.88 19.88
N LYS A 11 -5.85 32.80 18.54
CA LYS A 11 -6.74 33.49 17.60
C LYS A 11 -7.89 32.61 17.14
N THR A 12 -7.60 31.39 16.69
CA THR A 12 -8.62 30.48 16.17
C THR A 12 -9.26 29.62 17.24
N LEU A 13 -8.65 29.54 18.43
CA LEU A 13 -9.02 28.66 19.54
C LEU A 13 -8.94 27.16 19.21
N ASN A 14 -8.35 26.81 18.06
CA ASN A 14 -8.13 25.43 17.66
C ASN A 14 -7.00 24.81 18.49
N TYR A 15 -7.23 23.57 18.92
CA TYR A 15 -6.19 22.76 19.53
C TYR A 15 -5.21 22.25 18.47
N ALA A 16 -3.93 22.18 18.83
CA ALA A 16 -2.87 21.65 17.98
C ALA A 16 -1.97 20.71 18.78
N LEU A 17 -1.50 19.64 18.13
CA LEU A 17 -0.46 18.76 18.67
C LEU A 17 0.92 19.34 18.34
N VAL A 18 1.80 19.41 19.34
CA VAL A 18 3.19 19.82 19.17
C VAL A 18 4.05 18.57 19.06
N LEU A 19 4.53 18.28 17.85
CA LEU A 19 5.27 17.07 17.53
C LEU A 19 6.71 17.39 17.13
N GLU A 20 7.58 16.39 17.26
CA GLU A 20 8.92 16.42 16.68
C GLU A 20 8.86 16.67 15.16
N PHE A 21 9.62 17.67 14.70
CA PHE A 21 9.69 18.01 13.29
C PHE A 21 10.42 16.91 12.50
N MET A 22 9.80 16.49 11.40
CA MET A 22 10.38 15.59 10.40
C MET A 22 10.38 16.32 9.06
N LYS A 23 11.43 16.10 8.24
CA LYS A 23 11.69 16.90 7.04
C LYS A 23 10.59 16.80 5.99
N SER A 24 10.09 15.59 5.73
CA SER A 24 9.01 15.33 4.78
C SER A 24 8.28 14.03 5.11
N ASP A 25 7.18 13.77 4.41
CA ASP A 25 6.63 12.42 4.29
C ASP A 25 7.47 11.54 3.34
N LEU A 26 7.21 10.24 3.34
CA LEU A 26 7.94 9.24 2.56
C LEU A 26 7.62 9.35 1.07
N ARG A 27 6.38 9.68 0.69
CA ARG A 27 6.01 9.92 -0.72
C ARG A 27 6.88 11.05 -1.30
N THR A 28 6.96 12.17 -0.60
CA THR A 28 7.79 13.32 -0.97
C THR A 28 9.26 12.95 -1.01
N TYR A 29 9.75 12.22 0.00
CA TYR A 29 11.14 11.75 0.04
C TYR A 29 11.52 10.85 -1.16
N LEU A 30 10.68 9.87 -1.49
CA LEU A 30 10.92 8.95 -2.61
C LEU A 30 10.94 9.70 -3.95
N ASN A 31 10.03 10.66 -4.15
CA ASN A 31 9.99 11.48 -5.36
C ASN A 31 11.26 12.35 -5.50
N GLN A 32 11.72 12.96 -4.40
CA GLN A 32 12.92 13.81 -4.41
C GLN A 32 14.21 13.01 -4.63
N ASN A 33 14.24 11.75 -4.22
CA ASN A 33 15.42 10.89 -4.28
C ASN A 33 15.30 9.78 -5.34
N PHE A 34 14.38 9.92 -6.29
CA PHE A 34 14.06 8.88 -7.28
C PHE A 34 15.31 8.33 -8.00
N ASN A 35 16.23 9.21 -8.39
CA ASN A 35 17.44 8.87 -9.14
C ASN A 35 18.67 8.57 -8.25
N SER A 36 18.58 8.76 -6.93
CA SER A 36 19.75 8.75 -6.03
C SER A 36 19.65 7.77 -4.87
N ILE A 37 18.44 7.30 -4.53
CA ILE A 37 18.24 6.40 -3.40
C ILE A 37 18.88 5.02 -3.65
N THR A 38 19.75 4.61 -2.75
CA THR A 38 20.44 3.32 -2.84
C THR A 38 19.58 2.17 -2.31
N TRP A 39 19.93 0.94 -2.68
CA TRP A 39 19.30 -0.25 -2.13
C TRP A 39 19.44 -0.38 -0.62
N GLU A 40 20.60 -0.02 -0.06
CA GLU A 40 20.79 -0.01 1.38
C GLU A 40 19.83 0.97 2.07
N GLN A 41 19.68 2.18 1.53
CA GLN A 41 18.74 3.18 2.06
C GLN A 41 17.29 2.68 2.00
N LYS A 42 16.88 2.06 0.87
CA LYS A 42 15.55 1.42 0.76
C LYS A 42 15.32 0.37 1.85
N LEU A 43 16.28 -0.51 2.08
CA LEU A 43 16.18 -1.56 3.10
C LEU A 43 16.12 -0.99 4.53
N ILE A 44 16.89 0.07 4.82
CA ILE A 44 16.84 0.77 6.11
C ILE A 44 15.45 1.38 6.34
N ILE A 45 14.89 2.06 5.34
CA ILE A 45 13.54 2.65 5.39
C ILE A 45 12.51 1.54 5.64
N ILE A 46 12.55 0.45 4.88
CA ILE A 46 11.65 -0.71 5.05
C ILE A 46 11.75 -1.28 6.48
N CYS A 47 12.97 -1.47 6.99
CA CYS A 47 13.20 -1.94 8.35
C CYS A 47 12.58 -1.02 9.41
N HIS A 48 12.77 0.29 9.29
CA HIS A 48 12.20 1.25 10.23
C HIS A 48 10.67 1.26 10.20
N ILE A 49 10.05 1.14 9.02
CA ILE A 49 8.59 1.05 8.90
C ILE A 49 8.08 -0.25 9.53
N CYS A 50 8.71 -1.39 9.23
CA CYS A 50 8.29 -2.68 9.79
C CYS A 50 8.43 -2.72 11.31
N TYR A 51 9.52 -2.15 11.84
CA TYR A 51 9.69 -1.98 13.28
C TYR A 51 8.61 -1.09 13.88
N GLY A 52 8.34 0.07 13.27
CA GLY A 52 7.29 0.98 13.71
C GLY A 52 5.92 0.29 13.76
N LEU A 53 5.56 -0.45 12.71
CA LEU A 53 4.30 -1.18 12.65
C LEU A 53 4.24 -2.29 13.70
N HIS A 54 5.34 -3.02 13.91
CA HIS A 54 5.44 -4.01 14.97
C HIS A 54 5.14 -3.39 16.35
N ILE A 55 5.73 -2.24 16.67
CA ILE A 55 5.46 -1.54 17.95
C ILE A 55 3.99 -1.13 18.07
N ILE A 56 3.38 -0.60 17.01
CA ILE A 56 1.95 -0.24 16.99
C ILE A 56 1.09 -1.49 17.29
N HIS A 57 1.36 -2.60 16.59
CA HIS A 57 0.58 -3.82 16.73
C HIS A 57 0.82 -4.54 18.06
N GLU A 58 2.04 -4.49 18.60
CA GLU A 58 2.38 -5.02 19.93
C GLU A 58 1.56 -4.32 21.02
N ASN A 59 1.37 -3.00 20.89
CA ASN A 59 0.50 -2.19 21.74
C ASN A 59 -1.00 -2.37 21.44
N LYS A 60 -1.37 -3.38 20.64
CA LYS A 60 -2.75 -3.71 20.29
C LYS A 60 -3.48 -2.54 19.63
N LEU A 61 -2.79 -1.78 18.79
CA LEU A 61 -3.37 -0.72 17.97
C LEU A 61 -3.47 -1.16 16.51
N ILE A 62 -4.40 -0.55 15.78
CA ILE A 62 -4.55 -0.64 14.32
C ILE A 62 -4.41 0.78 13.77
N HIS A 63 -3.57 0.96 12.74
CA HIS A 63 -3.30 2.27 12.16
C HIS A 63 -4.45 2.78 11.28
N LYS A 64 -5.03 1.89 10.45
CA LYS A 64 -6.17 2.11 9.54
C LYS A 64 -5.91 2.95 8.29
N ASP A 65 -5.02 3.94 8.34
CA ASP A 65 -4.65 4.77 7.18
C ASP A 65 -3.14 4.74 6.90
N LEU A 66 -2.56 3.53 6.82
CA LEU A 66 -1.12 3.39 6.59
C LEU A 66 -0.80 3.56 5.10
N HIS A 67 -0.14 4.64 4.75
CA HIS A 67 0.36 4.90 3.39
C HIS A 67 1.60 5.81 3.45
N PRO A 68 2.37 5.99 2.36
CA PRO A 68 3.60 6.77 2.37
C PRO A 68 3.45 8.26 2.77
N GLY A 69 2.24 8.82 2.70
CA GLY A 69 1.95 10.18 3.17
C GLY A 69 1.90 10.27 4.71
N ASN A 70 1.58 9.17 5.39
CA ASN A 70 1.53 9.06 6.85
C ASN A 70 2.82 8.46 7.43
N ILE A 71 3.88 8.34 6.62
CA ILE A 71 5.21 7.92 7.07
C ILE A 71 6.15 9.09 6.90
N LEU A 72 6.78 9.54 7.98
CA LEU A 72 7.70 10.67 7.99
C LEU A 72 9.15 10.21 7.80
N ASN A 73 9.95 11.03 7.13
CA ASN A 73 11.35 10.76 6.83
C ASN A 73 12.20 12.04 6.99
N ASP A 74 13.40 11.91 7.59
CA ASP A 74 14.38 13.00 7.74
C ASP A 74 15.77 12.65 7.17
N ASN A 75 15.81 11.75 6.19
CA ASN A 75 16.98 11.07 5.60
C ASN A 75 17.69 10.06 6.52
N ILE A 76 17.50 10.15 7.84
CA ILE A 76 18.17 9.28 8.82
C ILE A 76 17.17 8.32 9.45
N ARG A 77 16.00 8.84 9.81
CA ARG A 77 14.93 8.15 10.51
C ARG A 77 13.70 8.08 9.62
N THR A 78 12.95 7.00 9.79
CA THR A 78 11.65 6.82 9.17
C THR A 78 10.67 6.42 10.25
N LEU A 79 9.55 7.13 10.36
CA LEU A 79 8.60 6.98 11.46
C LEU A 79 7.18 6.94 10.92
N ILE A 80 6.38 5.98 11.37
CA ILE A 80 4.93 5.99 11.14
C ILE A 80 4.32 7.13 11.98
N SER A 81 3.36 7.85 11.39
CA SER A 81 2.71 9.03 11.95
C SER A 81 1.22 9.05 11.60
N ASP A 82 0.51 10.09 12.04
CA ASP A 82 -0.94 10.25 11.85
C ASP A 82 -1.78 9.12 12.44
N PHE A 83 -1.84 9.12 13.77
CA PHE A 83 -2.66 8.20 14.55
C PHE A 83 -4.10 8.70 14.75
N GLY A 84 -4.55 9.72 13.98
CA GLY A 84 -5.86 10.34 14.16
C GLY A 84 -7.04 9.38 13.97
N PHE A 85 -6.85 8.32 13.19
CA PHE A 85 -7.83 7.27 12.96
C PHE A 85 -7.54 5.95 13.68
N SER A 86 -6.44 5.88 14.43
CA SER A 86 -6.00 4.63 15.07
C SER A 86 -6.94 4.23 16.20
N ILE A 87 -7.18 2.93 16.32
CA ILE A 87 -8.08 2.36 17.34
C ILE A 87 -7.43 1.15 18.03
N PRO A 88 -7.83 0.82 19.27
CA PRO A 88 -7.53 -0.46 19.90
C PRO A 88 -8.03 -1.64 19.06
N ALA A 89 -7.22 -2.68 18.95
CA ALA A 89 -7.51 -3.87 18.15
C ALA A 89 -8.63 -4.74 18.74
N ASN A 90 -8.97 -4.55 20.01
CA ASN A 90 -10.06 -5.22 20.71
C ASN A 90 -11.35 -4.38 20.76
N GLU A 91 -11.34 -3.16 20.21
CA GLU A 91 -12.54 -2.34 20.14
C GLU A 91 -13.46 -2.92 19.06
N ILE A 92 -14.57 -3.54 19.50
CA ILE A 92 -15.63 -3.95 18.60
C ILE A 92 -16.29 -2.66 18.12
N LEU A 93 -16.08 -2.32 16.85
CA LEU A 93 -16.83 -1.27 16.15
C LEU A 93 -18.28 -1.71 15.97
N SER A 94 -19.01 -1.91 17.07
CA SER A 94 -20.35 -2.50 17.03
C SER A 94 -21.42 -1.51 16.57
N ASN A 95 -21.12 -0.22 16.37
CA ASN A 95 -22.16 0.80 16.14
C ASN A 95 -21.75 2.05 15.32
N SER A 96 -20.64 2.03 14.55
CA SER A 96 -20.38 3.17 13.65
C SER A 96 -21.23 3.04 12.40
N ASN A 97 -22.33 3.79 12.33
CA ASN A 97 -23.15 3.98 11.12
C ASN A 97 -22.38 4.61 9.93
N GLU A 98 -21.11 4.96 10.13
CA GLU A 98 -20.20 5.42 9.07
C GLU A 98 -19.61 4.22 8.34
N LYS A 99 -20.34 3.73 7.33
CA LYS A 99 -19.86 2.73 6.36
C LYS A 99 -18.85 3.31 5.34
N ASN A 100 -18.38 4.53 5.58
CA ASN A 100 -17.54 5.24 4.63
C ASN A 100 -16.10 4.71 4.72
N ILE A 101 -15.64 4.11 3.62
CA ILE A 101 -14.26 3.67 3.48
C ILE A 101 -13.39 4.93 3.36
N TYR A 102 -12.38 5.05 4.21
CA TYR A 102 -11.45 6.18 4.21
C TYR A 102 -10.01 5.70 3.99
N GLY A 103 -9.26 6.44 3.18
CA GLY A 103 -7.82 6.26 3.02
C GLY A 103 -7.38 6.41 1.57
N VAL A 104 -6.24 5.80 1.24
CA VAL A 104 -5.64 5.84 -0.11
C VAL A 104 -5.81 4.49 -0.81
N MET A 105 -6.74 4.42 -1.78
CA MET A 105 -7.25 3.17 -2.40
C MET A 105 -6.19 2.07 -2.67
N PRO A 106 -5.04 2.34 -3.32
CA PRO A 106 -4.02 1.31 -3.54
C PRO A 106 -3.48 0.59 -2.30
N TYR A 107 -3.51 1.24 -1.12
CA TYR A 107 -3.00 0.70 0.14
C TYR A 107 -4.10 0.11 1.02
N ILE A 108 -5.37 0.25 0.64
CA ILE A 108 -6.50 -0.27 1.40
C ILE A 108 -6.64 -1.77 1.08
N ALA A 109 -6.70 -2.58 2.12
CA ALA A 109 -6.87 -4.03 1.98
C ALA A 109 -8.24 -4.37 1.35
N PRO A 110 -8.33 -5.43 0.53
CA PRO A 110 -9.53 -5.72 -0.24
C PRO A 110 -10.76 -6.00 0.64
N GLU A 111 -10.58 -6.55 1.84
CA GLU A 111 -11.67 -6.72 2.80
C GLU A 111 -12.24 -5.39 3.32
N ILE A 112 -11.40 -4.36 3.42
CA ILE A 112 -11.80 -3.01 3.86
C ILE A 112 -12.53 -2.28 2.74
N LEU A 113 -12.12 -2.48 1.49
CA LEU A 113 -12.87 -2.01 0.32
C LEU A 113 -14.32 -2.56 0.31
N ARG A 114 -14.56 -3.67 1.01
CA ARG A 114 -15.87 -4.31 1.19
C ARG A 114 -16.56 -3.93 2.50
N GLU A 115 -16.15 -2.82 3.11
CA GLU A 115 -16.71 -2.30 4.36
C GLU A 115 -16.55 -3.27 5.57
N LYS A 116 -15.65 -4.27 5.48
CA LYS A 116 -15.29 -5.05 6.67
C LYS A 116 -14.44 -4.21 7.61
N SER A 117 -14.46 -4.56 8.89
CA SER A 117 -13.72 -3.83 9.92
C SER A 117 -12.21 -3.93 9.70
N HIS A 118 -11.51 -2.84 10.01
CA HIS A 118 -10.06 -2.82 10.04
C HIS A 118 -9.50 -3.80 11.07
N THR A 119 -8.36 -4.38 10.74
CA THR A 119 -7.60 -5.30 11.59
C THR A 119 -6.11 -5.00 11.48
N GLN A 120 -5.29 -5.57 12.37
CA GLN A 120 -3.84 -5.51 12.22
C GLN A 120 -3.38 -6.11 10.88
N ALA A 121 -4.07 -7.16 10.39
CA ALA A 121 -3.81 -7.74 9.08
C ALA A 121 -4.12 -6.78 7.92
N SER A 122 -5.08 -5.85 8.08
CA SER A 122 -5.33 -4.80 7.08
C SER A 122 -4.18 -3.79 6.98
N ASP A 123 -3.53 -3.43 8.10
CA ASP A 123 -2.31 -2.60 8.04
C ASP A 123 -1.14 -3.38 7.40
N VAL A 124 -1.06 -4.69 7.60
CA VAL A 124 -0.04 -5.55 6.96
C VAL A 124 -0.18 -5.57 5.44
N TYR A 125 -1.41 -5.56 4.92
CA TYR A 125 -1.64 -5.40 3.48
C TYR A 125 -1.05 -4.08 2.98
N SER A 126 -1.36 -2.98 3.66
CA SER A 126 -0.82 -1.66 3.33
C SER A 126 0.71 -1.66 3.35
N LEU A 127 1.31 -2.30 4.36
CA LEU A 127 2.76 -2.47 4.46
C LEU A 127 3.33 -3.21 3.24
N GLY A 128 2.69 -4.29 2.77
CA GLY A 128 3.13 -5.02 1.57
C GLY A 128 3.18 -4.12 0.33
N ILE A 129 2.16 -3.30 0.12
CA ILE A 129 2.11 -2.32 -0.97
C ILE A 129 3.22 -1.26 -0.84
N ILE A 130 3.45 -0.75 0.37
CA ILE A 130 4.49 0.25 0.66
C ILE A 130 5.89 -0.32 0.41
N ILE A 131 6.16 -1.56 0.85
CA ILE A 131 7.45 -2.21 0.62
C ILE A 131 7.71 -2.34 -0.89
N ASN A 132 6.71 -2.79 -1.66
CA ASN A 132 6.86 -2.90 -3.11
C ASN A 132 7.12 -1.53 -3.76
N GLU A 133 6.42 -0.48 -3.32
CA GLU A 133 6.63 0.86 -3.83
C GLU A 133 8.06 1.37 -3.57
N ILE A 134 8.58 1.22 -2.35
CA ILE A 134 9.96 1.63 -2.01
C ILE A 134 10.98 0.90 -2.88
N ILE A 135 10.78 -0.40 -3.11
CA ILE A 135 11.67 -1.22 -3.93
C ILE A 135 11.64 -0.76 -5.38
N THR A 136 10.44 -0.66 -5.94
CA THR A 136 10.24 -0.38 -7.37
C THR A 136 10.45 1.09 -7.72
N MET A 137 10.36 1.99 -6.73
CA MET A 137 10.21 3.44 -6.89
C MET A 137 8.96 3.84 -7.69
N THR A 138 8.00 2.93 -7.83
CA THR A 138 6.80 3.11 -8.64
C THR A 138 5.58 3.15 -7.76
N THR A 139 4.79 4.23 -7.85
CA THR A 139 3.50 4.32 -7.19
C THR A 139 2.57 3.19 -7.62
N PRO A 140 1.85 2.55 -6.68
CA PRO A 140 0.96 1.45 -7.02
C PRO A 140 -0.19 1.94 -7.91
N PHE A 141 -0.45 1.22 -9.00
CA PHE A 141 -1.51 1.51 -9.99
C PHE A 141 -1.39 2.90 -10.63
N ASN A 142 -0.16 3.40 -10.83
CA ASN A 142 0.11 4.75 -11.33
C ASN A 142 -0.43 5.06 -12.71
N ASN A 143 -0.69 4.07 -13.55
CA ASN A 143 -1.09 4.23 -14.94
C ASN A 143 -2.61 4.12 -15.17
N GLU A 144 -3.42 4.08 -14.11
CA GLU A 144 -4.87 3.90 -14.21
C GLU A 144 -5.64 4.79 -13.21
N PRO A 145 -6.94 5.05 -13.45
CA PRO A 145 -7.75 5.82 -12.51
C PRO A 145 -7.98 5.06 -11.20
N HIS A 146 -7.99 5.78 -10.08
CA HIS A 146 -8.35 5.23 -8.77
C HIS A 146 -9.86 5.30 -8.54
N ASP A 147 -10.57 4.50 -9.32
CA ASP A 147 -12.03 4.46 -9.35
C ASP A 147 -12.58 3.11 -8.89
N TYR A 148 -13.90 2.94 -9.02
CA TYR A 148 -14.59 1.70 -8.66
C TYR A 148 -14.01 0.46 -9.37
N VAL A 149 -13.60 0.61 -10.63
CA VAL A 149 -13.08 -0.52 -11.42
C VAL A 149 -11.72 -0.98 -10.89
N LEU A 150 -10.88 -0.06 -10.41
CA LEU A 150 -9.65 -0.45 -9.70
C LEU A 150 -9.96 -1.19 -8.39
N ALA A 151 -10.93 -0.71 -7.60
CA ALA A 151 -11.33 -1.38 -6.36
C ALA A 151 -11.84 -2.82 -6.63
N LEU A 152 -12.60 -2.99 -7.71
CA LEU A 152 -13.06 -4.29 -8.20
C LEU A 152 -11.91 -5.20 -8.62
N ASP A 153 -10.97 -4.67 -9.41
CA ASP A 153 -9.78 -5.41 -9.83
C ASP A 153 -8.91 -5.84 -8.63
N ILE A 154 -8.76 -4.99 -7.61
CA ILE A 154 -8.04 -5.31 -6.37
C ILE A 154 -8.73 -6.49 -5.65
N CYS A 155 -10.06 -6.50 -5.57
CA CYS A 155 -10.82 -7.63 -5.01
C CYS A 155 -10.66 -8.90 -5.86
N HIS A 156 -10.58 -8.79 -7.18
CA HIS A 156 -10.27 -9.91 -8.08
C HIS A 156 -8.78 -10.34 -8.06
N GLY A 157 -7.96 -9.76 -7.19
CA GLY A 157 -6.59 -10.21 -6.97
C GLY A 157 -5.54 -9.45 -7.76
N LYS A 158 -5.88 -8.33 -8.40
CA LYS A 158 -4.88 -7.43 -9.00
C LYS A 158 -3.95 -6.89 -7.91
N ARG A 159 -2.65 -6.95 -8.17
CA ARG A 159 -1.60 -6.38 -7.31
C ARG A 159 -0.61 -5.56 -8.16
N PRO A 160 0.12 -4.60 -7.57
CA PRO A 160 1.20 -3.92 -8.27
C PRO A 160 2.27 -4.89 -8.76
N LYS A 161 2.91 -4.59 -9.90
CA LYS A 161 4.01 -5.42 -10.42
C LYS A 161 5.19 -5.37 -9.46
N ILE A 162 5.76 -6.54 -9.14
CA ILE A 162 7.06 -6.64 -8.47
C ILE A 162 8.14 -6.75 -9.54
N ARG A 163 9.23 -5.98 -9.39
CA ARG A 163 10.37 -6.01 -10.31
C ARG A 163 11.10 -7.35 -10.26
N GLU A 164 11.54 -7.86 -11.40
CA GLU A 164 12.21 -9.16 -11.51
C GLU A 164 13.51 -9.22 -10.70
N GLU A 165 14.19 -8.09 -10.58
CA GLU A 165 15.45 -7.92 -9.85
C GLU A 165 15.25 -7.90 -8.32
N THR A 166 14.00 -7.84 -7.85
CA THR A 166 13.70 -7.85 -6.42
C THR A 166 14.19 -9.17 -5.79
N PRO A 167 14.97 -9.12 -4.69
CA PRO A 167 15.41 -10.32 -3.99
C PRO A 167 14.26 -11.26 -3.66
N LYS A 168 14.46 -12.57 -3.86
CA LYS A 168 13.41 -13.59 -3.71
C LYS A 168 12.69 -13.51 -2.36
N PHE A 169 13.43 -13.33 -1.26
CA PHE A 169 12.82 -13.22 0.07
C PHE A 169 11.89 -12.00 0.22
N LEU A 170 12.20 -10.87 -0.45
CA LEU A 170 11.33 -9.70 -0.46
C LEU A 170 10.10 -9.92 -1.32
N LYS A 171 10.23 -10.57 -2.49
CA LYS A 171 9.08 -10.95 -3.32
C LYS A 171 8.09 -11.78 -2.51
N GLU A 172 8.58 -12.84 -1.85
CA GLU A 172 7.77 -13.73 -1.03
C GLU A 172 7.14 -12.99 0.17
N LEU A 173 7.89 -12.09 0.82
CA LEU A 173 7.37 -11.29 1.94
C LEU A 173 6.25 -10.34 1.49
N ILE A 174 6.47 -9.56 0.42
CA ILE A 174 5.46 -8.67 -0.17
C ILE A 174 4.21 -9.49 -0.53
N GLN A 175 4.40 -10.64 -1.17
CA GLN A 175 3.30 -11.50 -1.60
C GLN A 175 2.46 -12.04 -0.45
N LYS A 176 3.11 -12.41 0.66
CA LYS A 176 2.41 -12.82 1.89
C LYS A 176 1.69 -11.64 2.57
N CYS A 177 2.30 -10.45 2.58
CA CYS A 177 1.70 -9.28 3.21
C CYS A 177 0.40 -8.85 2.54
N TRP A 178 0.31 -8.91 1.21
CA TRP A 178 -0.86 -8.45 0.45
C TRP A 178 -1.83 -9.56 0.02
N ASP A 179 -1.79 -10.72 0.69
CA ASP A 179 -2.71 -11.83 0.45
C ASP A 179 -4.17 -11.34 0.57
N ALA A 180 -5.04 -11.77 -0.33
CA ALA A 180 -6.45 -11.42 -0.32
C ALA A 180 -7.16 -11.88 0.98
N ILE A 181 -6.70 -12.99 1.57
CA ILE A 181 -7.22 -13.56 2.82
C ILE A 181 -6.41 -13.00 4.00
N PRO A 182 -7.01 -12.19 4.89
CA PRO A 182 -6.29 -11.54 5.99
C PRO A 182 -5.54 -12.51 6.92
N GLU A 183 -6.11 -13.69 7.15
CA GLU A 183 -5.56 -14.72 8.03
C GLU A 183 -4.26 -15.36 7.51
N ASN A 184 -4.01 -15.26 6.19
CA ASN A 184 -2.77 -15.73 5.58
C ASN A 184 -1.61 -14.74 5.71
N ARG A 185 -1.90 -13.50 6.13
CA ARG A 185 -0.90 -12.45 6.25
C ARG A 185 -0.08 -12.66 7.52
N PRO A 186 1.25 -12.49 7.47
CA PRO A 186 2.12 -12.67 8.63
C PRO A 186 1.89 -11.57 9.66
N ALA A 187 2.15 -11.88 10.94
CA ALA A 187 2.14 -10.86 11.97
C ALA A 187 3.29 -9.86 11.75
N SER A 188 3.10 -8.59 12.14
CA SER A 188 4.14 -7.55 11.98
C SER A 188 5.47 -7.88 12.65
N LYS A 189 5.45 -8.63 13.76
CA LYS A 189 6.66 -9.16 14.39
C LYS A 189 7.42 -10.13 13.47
N GLU A 190 6.71 -11.06 12.84
CA GLU A 190 7.32 -12.04 11.92
C GLU A 190 7.95 -11.36 10.71
N ILE A 191 7.27 -10.35 10.16
CA ILE A 191 7.78 -9.52 9.06
C ILE A 191 9.11 -8.86 9.45
N TYR A 192 9.14 -8.23 10.63
CA TYR A 192 10.34 -7.58 11.14
C TYR A 192 11.49 -8.57 11.38
N ASP A 193 11.21 -9.73 11.97
CA ASP A 193 12.19 -10.79 12.21
C ASP A 193 12.78 -11.34 10.89
N ILE A 194 11.93 -11.60 9.88
CA ILE A 194 12.37 -12.06 8.55
C ILE A 194 13.28 -11.02 7.89
N LEU A 195 12.91 -9.74 7.92
CA LEU A 195 13.70 -8.67 7.31
C LEU A 195 15.06 -8.51 7.98
N THR A 196 15.08 -8.42 9.32
CA THR A 196 16.33 -8.23 10.08
C THR A 196 17.28 -9.40 9.92
N PHE A 197 16.77 -10.64 9.90
CA PHE A 197 17.57 -11.84 9.65
C PHE A 197 18.22 -11.82 8.26
N ASN A 198 17.43 -11.55 7.21
CA ASN A 198 17.94 -11.54 5.84
C ASN A 198 18.91 -10.39 5.58
N ILE A 199 18.66 -9.20 6.12
CA ILE A 199 19.56 -8.04 5.95
C ILE A 199 20.90 -8.27 6.66
N LYS A 200 20.90 -8.85 7.87
CA LYS A 200 22.15 -9.25 8.54
C LYS A 200 22.93 -10.27 7.72
N LYS A 201 22.24 -11.25 7.12
CA LYS A 201 22.87 -12.24 6.24
C LYS A 201 23.51 -11.57 5.02
N VAL A 202 22.83 -10.62 4.38
CA VAL A 202 23.38 -9.86 3.23
C VAL A 202 24.60 -9.05 3.65
N LYS A 203 24.57 -8.35 4.79
CA LYS A 203 25.71 -7.57 5.29
C LYS A 203 26.92 -8.42 5.69
N ASN A 204 26.70 -9.64 6.18
CA ASN A 204 27.78 -10.57 6.54
C ASN A 204 28.34 -11.36 5.34
N LEU A 205 27.74 -11.26 4.16
CA LEU A 205 28.13 -11.98 2.94
C LEU A 205 28.68 -11.02 1.88
N GLU A 206 29.69 -10.21 2.22
CA GLU A 206 30.35 -9.22 1.35
C GLU A 206 30.83 -9.74 -0.04
N GLU A 207 30.60 -11.01 -0.41
CA GLU A 207 31.00 -11.64 -1.68
C GLU A 207 29.87 -12.19 -2.58
N LEU A 208 28.59 -12.05 -2.24
CA LEU A 208 27.53 -12.27 -3.24
C LEU A 208 27.16 -10.95 -3.88
N SER A 209 27.79 -10.69 -5.02
CA SER A 209 27.44 -9.62 -5.97
C SER A 209 26.00 -9.80 -6.50
N TYR A 210 25.01 -9.55 -5.67
CA TYR A 210 23.83 -8.87 -6.19
C TYR A 210 24.36 -7.51 -6.63
N ASN A 211 24.34 -7.22 -7.93
CA ASN A 211 24.70 -5.91 -8.47
C ASN A 211 23.72 -4.84 -7.96
N PHE A 212 23.80 -4.52 -6.67
CA PHE A 212 23.14 -3.37 -6.06
C PHE A 212 23.74 -2.05 -6.56
N ASN A 213 24.89 -2.11 -7.24
CA ASN A 213 25.62 -1.01 -7.87
C ASN A 213 25.23 -0.76 -9.33
N GLU A 214 24.19 -1.40 -9.89
CA GLU A 214 23.60 -0.84 -11.09
C GLU A 214 22.84 0.44 -10.69
N SER A 215 23.60 1.54 -10.68
CA SER A 215 23.14 2.77 -11.29
C SER A 215 22.38 2.35 -12.52
N THR A 216 21.05 2.47 -12.47
CA THR A 216 20.21 2.20 -13.61
C THR A 216 20.75 3.09 -14.71
N ASN A 217 21.49 2.50 -15.66
CA ASN A 217 21.78 3.11 -16.94
C ASN A 217 20.44 3.15 -17.69
N VAL A 218 19.51 3.97 -17.19
CA VAL A 218 18.46 4.58 -17.98
C VAL A 218 19.18 5.66 -18.80
N THR A 219 20.03 5.19 -19.71
CA THR A 219 20.41 5.95 -20.89
C THR A 219 19.16 6.07 -21.73
N THR A 220 18.35 7.08 -21.41
CA THR A 220 17.73 7.99 -22.39
C THR A 220 16.94 9.06 -21.64
N LYS A 221 17.51 10.26 -21.66
CA LYS A 221 16.88 11.58 -21.55
C LYS A 221 15.35 11.55 -21.52
N SER A 222 14.78 11.66 -20.34
CA SER A 222 13.56 12.43 -20.11
C SER A 222 13.47 12.73 -18.63
N SER A 223 13.18 13.99 -18.31
CA SER A 223 12.73 14.42 -17.00
C SER A 223 11.39 13.77 -16.68
N LEU A 224 11.39 12.48 -16.34
CA LEU A 224 10.18 11.75 -15.98
C LEU A 224 9.93 11.95 -14.49
N THR A 225 9.20 13.02 -14.15
CA THR A 225 8.16 12.83 -13.16
C THR A 225 7.40 11.58 -13.58
N MET A 226 7.26 10.58 -12.70
CA MET A 226 6.35 9.47 -12.97
C MET A 226 4.97 10.07 -13.23
N GLU A 227 4.60 10.22 -14.50
CA GLU A 227 3.30 10.75 -14.85
C GLU A 227 2.28 9.72 -14.37
N THR A 228 1.63 10.08 -13.27
CA THR A 228 0.49 9.34 -12.78
C THR A 228 -0.70 9.66 -13.67
N HIS A 229 -1.56 8.68 -13.88
CA HIS A 229 -2.83 8.90 -14.54
C HIS A 229 -3.56 10.09 -13.87
N PRO A 230 -4.18 11.02 -14.62
CA PRO A 230 -4.76 12.25 -14.04
C PRO A 230 -5.84 12.02 -12.99
N GLN A 231 -6.44 10.82 -12.98
CA GLN A 231 -7.47 10.39 -12.01
C GLN A 231 -6.92 9.43 -10.94
N ALA A 232 -5.60 9.23 -10.87
CA ALA A 232 -4.95 8.54 -9.77
C ALA A 232 -4.80 9.51 -8.58
N ILE A 233 -5.25 9.07 -7.40
CA ILE A 233 -5.27 9.89 -6.19
C ILE A 233 -4.52 9.17 -5.07
N TYR A 234 -3.46 9.82 -4.56
CA TYR A 234 -2.55 9.28 -3.53
C TYR A 234 -2.65 10.00 -2.19
N THR A 235 -3.74 10.73 -1.97
CA THR A 235 -4.07 11.41 -0.71
C THR A 235 -5.33 10.78 -0.10
N SER A 236 -5.40 10.74 1.23
CA SER A 236 -6.52 10.12 1.94
C SER A 236 -7.82 10.85 1.64
N ARG A 237 -8.88 10.08 1.40
CA ARG A 237 -10.23 10.59 1.13
C ARG A 237 -11.27 9.54 1.47
N ILE A 238 -12.51 9.98 1.60
CA ILE A 238 -13.66 9.09 1.59
C ILE A 238 -13.80 8.48 0.18
N LEU A 239 -13.92 7.16 0.11
CA LEU A 239 -14.16 6.40 -1.11
C LEU A 239 -15.64 6.05 -1.20
N ASN A 240 -16.33 6.70 -2.14
CA ASN A 240 -17.72 6.40 -2.45
C ASN A 240 -17.77 5.21 -3.42
N LEU A 241 -17.63 4.01 -2.87
CA LEU A 241 -17.75 2.76 -3.63
C LEU A 241 -19.19 2.22 -3.55
N PRO A 242 -19.71 1.59 -4.60
CA PRO A 242 -20.95 0.85 -4.54
C PRO A 242 -20.87 -0.25 -3.46
N ALA A 243 -22.01 -0.52 -2.83
CA ALA A 243 -22.13 -1.67 -1.93
C ALA A 243 -21.89 -2.98 -2.72
N HIS A 244 -21.35 -3.99 -2.05
CA HIS A 244 -21.16 -5.36 -2.57
C HIS A 244 -20.05 -5.54 -3.62
N LEU A 245 -18.82 -5.12 -3.31
CA LEU A 245 -17.65 -5.63 -4.03
C LEU A 245 -17.49 -7.16 -3.81
N PRO A 246 -16.90 -7.90 -4.77
CA PRO A 246 -16.82 -9.36 -4.75
C PRO A 246 -15.90 -9.87 -3.63
N GLU A 247 -16.08 -11.14 -3.24
CA GLU A 247 -15.16 -11.78 -2.28
C GLU A 247 -13.71 -11.68 -2.78
N PRO A 248 -12.76 -11.21 -1.94
CA PRO A 248 -11.36 -11.08 -2.34
C PRO A 248 -10.74 -12.42 -2.68
N ILE A 249 -10.06 -12.50 -3.81
CA ILE A 249 -9.30 -13.68 -4.25
C ILE A 249 -7.86 -13.31 -4.58
N ASN A 250 -6.96 -14.29 -4.52
CA ASN A 250 -5.61 -14.14 -5.04
C ASN A 250 -5.60 -14.50 -6.53
N CYS A 251 -4.95 -13.68 -7.36
CA CYS A 251 -4.68 -14.02 -8.75
C CYS A 251 -3.29 -14.70 -8.84
N PRO A 252 -3.23 -15.97 -9.27
CA PRO A 252 -1.98 -16.74 -9.26
C PRO A 252 -0.94 -16.22 -10.26
N ASN A 253 -1.39 -15.63 -11.37
CA ASN A 253 -0.53 -15.04 -12.39
C ASN A 253 -0.95 -13.59 -12.68
N GLN A 254 -0.17 -12.64 -12.17
CA GLN A 254 -0.43 -11.20 -12.37
C GLN A 254 -0.22 -10.75 -13.83
N GLU A 255 0.56 -11.48 -14.62
CA GLU A 255 0.80 -11.15 -16.04
C GLU A 255 -0.41 -11.46 -16.93
N GLU A 256 -1.21 -12.43 -16.52
CA GLU A 256 -2.45 -12.83 -17.19
C GLU A 256 -3.69 -12.10 -16.65
N PHE A 257 -3.52 -11.21 -15.66
CA PHE A 257 -4.65 -10.49 -15.08
C PHE A 257 -5.32 -9.57 -16.12
N ILE A 258 -6.58 -9.86 -16.43
CA ILE A 258 -7.39 -9.04 -17.33
C ILE A 258 -8.19 -8.05 -16.51
N SER A 259 -7.93 -6.74 -16.68
CA SER A 259 -8.71 -5.70 -16.00
C SER A 259 -10.19 -5.77 -16.36
N SER A 260 -11.03 -5.60 -15.34
CA SER A 260 -12.49 -5.48 -15.48
C SER A 260 -12.86 -4.38 -16.50
N ARG A 261 -12.04 -3.34 -16.61
CA ARG A 261 -12.20 -2.26 -17.60
C ARG A 261 -12.16 -2.78 -19.04
N ILE A 262 -11.24 -3.70 -19.34
CA ILE A 262 -11.08 -4.32 -20.67
C ILE A 262 -12.25 -5.26 -20.96
N ILE A 263 -12.69 -6.03 -19.95
CA ILE A 263 -13.83 -6.96 -20.08
C ILE A 263 -15.09 -6.19 -20.48
N VAL A 264 -15.37 -5.07 -19.81
CA VAL A 264 -16.54 -4.22 -20.08
C VAL A 264 -16.48 -3.65 -21.49
N GLN A 265 -15.32 -3.09 -21.89
CA GLN A 265 -15.12 -2.56 -23.25
C GLN A 265 -15.33 -3.63 -24.34
N LYS A 266 -14.81 -4.85 -24.14
CA LYS A 266 -15.00 -5.96 -25.09
C LYS A 266 -16.47 -6.39 -25.19
N LYS A 267 -17.22 -6.40 -24.09
CA LYS A 267 -18.66 -6.72 -24.12
C LYS A 267 -19.48 -5.67 -24.88
N GLU A 268 -19.15 -4.39 -24.70
CA GLU A 268 -19.80 -3.30 -25.45
C GLU A 268 -19.53 -3.40 -26.95
N GLN A 269 -18.32 -3.84 -27.35
CA GLN A 269 -17.99 -4.11 -28.76
C GLN A 269 -18.72 -5.34 -29.34
N LEU A 270 -19.11 -6.31 -28.51
CA LEU A 270 -19.78 -7.55 -28.92
C LEU A 270 -21.32 -7.48 -28.89
N ASN A 271 -21.93 -6.33 -28.60
CA ASN A 271 -23.39 -6.14 -28.46
C ASN A 271 -24.07 -7.12 -27.48
N ILE A 272 -23.34 -7.60 -26.46
CA ILE A 272 -23.91 -8.43 -25.40
C ILE A 272 -24.72 -7.49 -24.47
N PRO A 273 -26.00 -7.79 -24.15
CA PRO A 273 -26.82 -6.91 -23.33
C PRO A 273 -26.12 -6.55 -22.02
N ARG A 274 -26.21 -5.28 -21.61
CA ARG A 274 -25.75 -4.85 -20.27
C ARG A 274 -26.56 -5.63 -19.23
N SER A 275 -25.90 -6.55 -18.55
CA SER A 275 -26.33 -6.94 -17.21
C SER A 275 -26.37 -5.66 -16.35
N GLU A 276 -27.43 -5.45 -15.58
CA GLU A 276 -27.61 -4.27 -14.72
C GLU A 276 -26.51 -4.16 -13.63
N CYS A 277 -25.73 -5.23 -13.41
CA CYS A 277 -24.57 -5.23 -12.53
C CYS A 277 -23.27 -5.52 -13.30
N LEU A 278 -22.24 -4.67 -13.10
CA LEU A 278 -20.89 -4.84 -13.65
C LEU A 278 -20.25 -6.17 -13.21
N GLU A 279 -20.58 -6.61 -12.00
CA GLU A 279 -20.11 -7.83 -11.37
C GLU A 279 -20.62 -9.06 -12.13
N CYS A 280 -21.94 -9.13 -12.36
CA CYS A 280 -22.57 -10.15 -13.20
C CYS A 280 -21.94 -10.19 -14.60
N ALA A 281 -21.66 -9.02 -15.18
CA ALA A 281 -21.01 -8.93 -16.49
C ALA A 281 -19.58 -9.51 -16.50
N ILE A 282 -18.82 -9.44 -15.40
CA ILE A 282 -17.47 -10.03 -15.32
C ILE A 282 -17.54 -11.54 -15.11
N THR A 283 -18.40 -12.01 -14.21
CA THR A 283 -18.62 -13.46 -14.01
C THR A 283 -19.04 -14.19 -15.27
N ASP A 284 -19.89 -13.58 -16.09
CA ASP A 284 -20.34 -14.18 -17.35
C ASP A 284 -19.21 -14.26 -18.39
N PHE A 285 -18.27 -13.31 -18.40
CA PHE A 285 -17.12 -13.36 -19.31
C PHE A 285 -16.14 -14.47 -18.92
N ASN A 286 -15.83 -14.60 -17.63
CA ASN A 286 -14.93 -15.64 -17.12
C ASN A 286 -15.49 -17.07 -17.28
N LYS A 287 -16.80 -17.23 -17.53
CA LYS A 287 -17.41 -18.53 -17.87
C LYS A 287 -17.31 -18.87 -19.36
N LEU A 288 -17.01 -17.90 -20.22
CA LEU A 288 -16.98 -18.03 -21.68
C LEU A 288 -15.57 -18.22 -22.25
N THR A 289 -14.53 -18.09 -21.41
CA THR A 289 -13.11 -18.26 -21.73
C THR A 289 -12.54 -19.43 -20.95
#